data_AF-G4QFP1-F1
#
_entry.id   AF-G4QFP1-F1
#
_cell.length_a   1.000
_cell.length_b   1.000
_cell.length_c   1.000
_cell.angle_alpha   90.00
_cell.angle_beta   90.00
_cell.angle_gamma   90.00
#
_symmetry.space_group_name_H-M   'P 1'
#
loop_
_entity.id
_entity.type
_entity.pdbx_description
1 polymer ?
#
loop_
_entity_poly.entity_id
_entity_poly.type
_entity_poly.pdbx_seq_one_letter_code
_entity_poly.pdbx_strand_id
1 'polypeptide(L)'
;MVPTTIIEDSSPIGEMCTDVFGADWGQFKIAHLSTGDRIGVELFEFTNQQQPDNNFEYWKTGVFHFCVQDPNLEELVEKIVEAGGKKRMEKPRYYYPGEKPYRMIYMEDPFGNILEIYSHSYELTYSDGAY
;
A
#
# COMPACT_ATOMS: atom_id res chain seq x y z
N MET A 1 -13.67 8.10 2.58
CA MET A 1 -13.98 8.03 4.02
C MET A 1 -13.13 9.09 4.71
N VAL A 2 -13.68 9.83 5.67
CA VAL A 2 -12.89 10.81 6.46
C VAL A 2 -12.12 10.04 7.53
N PRO A 3 -10.83 10.32 7.77
CA PRO A 3 -10.08 9.64 8.81
C PRO A 3 -10.60 10.00 10.21
N THR A 4 -10.53 9.04 11.14
CA THR A 4 -10.89 9.20 12.55
C THR A 4 -9.68 9.69 13.34
N THR A 5 -9.86 10.67 14.22
CA THR A 5 -8.80 11.09 15.16
C THR A 5 -8.88 10.25 16.43
N ILE A 6 -7.76 9.67 16.82
CA ILE A 6 -7.59 8.87 18.03
C ILE A 6 -6.58 9.59 18.94
N ILE A 7 -6.89 9.68 20.23
CA ILE A 7 -6.11 10.41 21.23
C ILE A 7 -5.71 9.48 22.38
N GLU A 8 -4.58 9.76 23.00
CA GLU A 8 -4.08 9.03 24.17
C GLU A 8 -4.94 9.36 25.38
N ASP A 9 -5.78 8.40 25.77
CA ASP A 9 -6.73 8.49 26.87
C ASP A 9 -7.02 7.12 27.50
N SER A 10 -7.92 7.09 28.49
CA SER A 10 -8.34 5.88 29.18
C SER A 10 -9.56 5.20 28.53
N SER A 11 -9.85 5.46 27.25
CA SER A 11 -10.86 4.70 26.52
C SER A 11 -10.32 3.30 26.18
N PRO A 12 -11.18 2.31 25.87
CA PRO A 12 -10.70 1.00 25.44
C PRO A 12 -9.78 1.06 24.20
N ILE A 13 -9.97 2.06 23.33
CA ILE A 13 -9.09 2.27 22.17
C ILE A 13 -7.77 2.89 22.61
N GLY A 14 -7.80 3.89 23.51
CA GLY A 14 -6.62 4.54 24.04
C GLY A 14 -5.71 3.59 24.84
N GLU A 15 -6.31 2.75 25.68
CA GLU A 15 -5.59 1.70 26.42
C GLU A 15 -4.94 0.70 25.46
N MET A 16 -5.69 0.20 24.48
CA MET A 16 -5.17 -0.72 23.46
C MET A 16 -4.05 -0.10 22.60
N CYS A 17 -4.18 1.18 22.22
CA CYS A 17 -3.12 1.89 21.50
C CYS A 17 -1.87 2.05 22.38
N THR A 18 -2.04 2.32 23.68
CA THR A 18 -0.93 2.42 24.63
C THR A 18 -0.22 1.07 24.81
N ASP A 19 -0.95 -0.03 24.86
CA ASP A 19 -0.38 -1.39 24.92
C ASP A 19 0.45 -1.72 23.66
N VAL A 20 0.08 -1.17 22.50
CA VAL A 20 0.74 -1.42 21.21
C VAL A 20 1.92 -0.48 20.95
N PHE A 21 1.74 0.83 21.16
CA PHE A 21 2.71 1.86 20.81
C PHE A 21 3.62 2.28 21.98
N GLY A 22 3.32 1.85 23.20
CA GLY A 22 3.89 2.40 24.42
C GLY A 22 3.19 3.70 24.84
N ALA A 23 3.69 4.35 25.88
CA ALA A 23 3.20 5.65 26.33
C ALA A 23 3.74 6.80 25.43
N ASP A 24 3.11 7.97 25.54
CA ASP A 24 3.53 9.24 24.92
C ASP A 24 3.37 9.29 23.39
N TRP A 25 2.38 8.58 22.84
CA TRP A 25 2.06 8.61 21.40
C TRP A 25 1.11 9.77 21.03
N GLY A 26 0.43 10.38 22.02
CA GLY A 26 -0.34 11.61 21.88
C GLY A 26 -1.61 11.45 21.06
N GLN A 27 -1.52 11.58 19.73
CA GLN A 27 -2.66 11.41 18.83
C GLN A 27 -2.23 11.01 17.42
N PHE A 28 -3.13 10.33 16.70
CA PHE A 28 -3.00 10.03 15.27
C PHE A 28 -4.35 10.08 14.56
N LYS A 29 -4.32 10.17 13.23
CA LYS A 29 -5.51 9.93 12.40
C LYS A 29 -5.43 8.54 11.78
N ILE A 30 -6.57 7.86 11.68
CA ILE A 30 -6.67 6.54 11.06
C ILE A 30 -7.78 6.47 10.03
N ALA A 31 -7.48 5.87 8.88
CA ALA A 31 -8.48 5.48 7.89
C ALA A 31 -8.50 3.96 7.77
N HIS A 32 -9.67 3.35 7.94
CA HIS A 32 -9.89 1.92 7.70
C HIS A 32 -10.48 1.75 6.30
N LEU A 33 -9.85 0.89 5.52
CA LEU A 33 -10.33 0.44 4.22
C LEU A 33 -10.50 -1.07 4.25
N SER A 34 -11.41 -1.56 3.43
CA SER A 34 -11.60 -2.99 3.21
C SER A 34 -11.72 -3.29 1.73
N THR A 35 -11.25 -4.46 1.36
CA THR A 35 -11.36 -5.00 0.01
C THR A 35 -12.46 -6.05 -0.05
N GLY A 36 -12.93 -6.40 -1.27
CA GLY A 36 -13.98 -7.40 -1.45
C GLY A 36 -13.60 -8.81 -1.01
N ASP A 37 -12.30 -9.11 -0.97
CA ASP A 37 -11.67 -10.35 -0.55
C ASP A 37 -11.31 -10.39 0.95
N ARG A 38 -11.93 -9.51 1.75
CA ARG A 38 -11.83 -9.47 3.22
C ARG A 38 -10.44 -9.08 3.75
N ILE A 39 -9.64 -8.36 2.96
CA ILE A 39 -8.41 -7.74 3.41
C ILE A 39 -8.76 -6.37 4.02
N GLY A 40 -8.28 -6.12 5.23
CA GLY A 40 -8.33 -4.81 5.87
C GLY A 40 -7.04 -4.05 5.60
N VAL A 41 -7.15 -2.75 5.33
CA VAL A 41 -6.00 -1.84 5.22
C VAL A 41 -6.23 -0.67 6.18
N GLU A 42 -5.27 -0.44 7.06
CA GLU A 42 -5.30 0.66 8.01
C GLU A 42 -4.17 1.63 7.68
N LEU A 43 -4.52 2.91 7.49
CA LEU A 43 -3.56 3.97 7.24
C LEU A 43 -3.50 4.90 8.46
N PHE A 44 -2.31 5.06 9.02
CA PHE A 44 -2.05 5.87 10.22
C PHE A 44 -1.26 7.13 9.86
N GLU A 45 -1.70 8.28 10.39
CA GLU A 45 -0.98 9.55 10.32
C GLU A 45 -0.67 10.01 11.76
N PHE A 46 0.54 9.73 12.23
CA PHE A 46 1.02 10.22 13.52
C PHE A 46 1.55 11.66 13.42
N THR A 47 1.43 12.41 14.51
CA THR A 47 1.86 13.83 14.57
C THR A 47 3.37 14.02 14.37
N ASN A 48 4.18 13.03 14.73
CA ASN A 48 5.64 13.06 14.68
C ASN A 48 6.23 12.18 13.55
N GLN A 49 5.44 11.86 12.52
CA GLN A 49 5.91 11.07 11.39
C GLN A 49 7.15 11.68 10.71
N GLN A 50 8.09 10.83 10.31
CA GLN A 50 9.31 11.23 9.61
C GLN A 50 9.38 10.55 8.26
N GLN A 51 9.77 11.31 7.24
CA GLN A 51 10.06 10.74 5.93
C GLN A 51 11.46 10.11 5.95
N PRO A 52 11.60 8.82 5.63
CA PRO A 52 12.91 8.19 5.57
C PRO A 52 13.68 8.68 4.33
N ASP A 53 15.01 8.81 4.45
CA ASP A 53 15.88 9.12 3.31
C ASP A 53 15.81 8.03 2.22
N ASN A 54 15.64 6.77 2.65
CA ASN A 54 15.39 5.63 1.78
C ASN A 54 14.18 4.83 2.28
N ASN A 55 13.08 4.92 1.53
CA ASN A 55 11.83 4.20 1.79
C ASN A 55 11.77 2.79 1.17
N PHE A 56 12.86 2.27 0.60
CA PHE A 56 12.89 0.97 -0.07
C PHE A 56 14.09 0.12 0.31
N GLU A 57 14.11 -0.33 1.57
CA GLU A 57 15.14 -1.20 2.12
C GLU A 57 14.79 -2.68 1.98
N TYR A 58 14.57 -3.15 0.75
CA TYR A 58 14.11 -4.52 0.45
C TYR A 58 15.05 -5.66 0.92
N TRP A 59 16.26 -5.33 1.37
CA TRP A 59 17.21 -6.28 1.95
C TRP A 59 17.01 -6.51 3.46
N LYS A 60 16.19 -5.70 4.13
CA LYS A 60 15.84 -5.89 5.55
C LYS A 60 14.64 -6.84 5.65
N THR A 61 14.62 -7.68 6.68
CA THR A 61 13.47 -8.54 6.99
C THR A 61 12.27 -7.69 7.39
N GLY A 62 11.12 -7.94 6.80
CA GLY A 62 9.86 -7.23 7.09
C GLY A 62 9.00 -7.06 5.84
N VAL A 63 7.91 -6.30 5.99
CA VAL A 63 7.11 -5.86 4.84
C VAL A 63 7.84 -4.73 4.13
N PHE A 64 7.99 -4.84 2.80
CA PHE A 64 8.68 -3.83 1.99
C PHE A 64 7.81 -3.23 0.89
N HIS A 65 6.77 -3.94 0.46
CA HIS A 65 5.75 -3.45 -0.46
C HIS A 65 4.50 -4.33 -0.35
N PHE A 66 3.40 -3.90 -0.96
CA PHE A 66 2.21 -4.71 -1.18
C PHE A 66 1.73 -4.61 -2.62
N CYS A 67 0.98 -5.61 -3.08
CA CYS A 67 0.42 -5.67 -4.41
C CYS A 67 -1.07 -5.29 -4.38
N VAL A 68 -1.51 -4.54 -5.38
CA VAL A 68 -2.93 -4.33 -5.68
C VAL A 68 -3.24 -4.81 -7.09
N GLN A 69 -4.48 -5.27 -7.29
CA GLN A 69 -4.96 -5.72 -8.59
C GLN A 69 -5.89 -4.67 -9.20
N ASP A 70 -5.60 -4.23 -10.42
CA ASP A 70 -6.48 -3.38 -11.21
C ASP A 70 -6.33 -3.69 -12.71
N PRO A 71 -7.38 -4.17 -13.40
CA PRO A 71 -7.30 -4.44 -14.85
C PRO A 71 -7.00 -3.17 -15.68
N ASN A 72 -7.37 -1.99 -15.16
CA ASN A 72 -7.12 -0.67 -15.74
C ASN A 72 -5.82 -0.07 -15.18
N LEU A 73 -4.75 -0.87 -15.20
CA LEU A 73 -3.45 -0.55 -14.61
C LEU A 73 -2.94 0.85 -14.97
N GLU A 74 -3.03 1.25 -16.24
CA GLU A 74 -2.54 2.55 -16.71
C GLU A 74 -3.33 3.73 -16.11
N GLU A 75 -4.64 3.59 -15.96
CA GLU A 75 -5.48 4.61 -15.33
C GLU A 75 -5.17 4.74 -13.84
N LEU A 76 -4.96 3.61 -13.14
CA LEU A 76 -4.55 3.63 -11.73
C LEU A 76 -3.17 4.27 -11.55
N VAL A 77 -2.24 4.00 -12.47
CA VAL A 77 -0.92 4.65 -12.49
C VAL A 77 -1.05 6.16 -12.62
N GLU A 78 -1.91 6.65 -13.52
CA GLU A 78 -2.17 8.08 -13.69
C GLU A 78 -2.75 8.70 -12.42
N LYS A 79 -3.76 8.07 -11.81
CA LYS A 79 -4.35 8.52 -10.55
C LYS A 79 -3.33 8.62 -9.41
N ILE A 80 -2.43 7.65 -9.29
CA ILE A 80 -1.36 7.68 -8.27
C ILE A 80 -0.42 8.86 -8.51
N VAL A 81 -0.02 9.10 -9.76
CA VAL A 81 0.85 10.23 -10.11
C VAL A 81 0.16 11.57 -9.86
N GLU A 82 -1.11 11.71 -10.25
CA GLU A 82 -1.92 12.90 -9.98
C GLU A 82 -2.07 13.20 -8.49
N ALA A 83 -2.14 12.16 -7.65
CA ALA A 83 -2.17 12.27 -6.20
C ALA A 83 -0.80 12.62 -5.57
N GLY A 84 0.28 12.70 -6.36
CA GLY A 84 1.64 13.02 -5.90
C GLY A 84 2.56 11.81 -5.73
N GLY A 85 2.13 10.62 -6.14
CA GLY A 85 2.96 9.42 -6.17
C GLY A 85 3.95 9.42 -7.33
N LYS A 86 4.80 8.39 -7.40
CA LYS A 86 5.89 8.27 -8.38
C LYS A 86 5.87 6.94 -9.08
N LYS A 87 6.27 6.94 -10.35
CA LYS A 87 6.60 5.72 -11.09
C LYS A 87 7.98 5.25 -10.67
N ARG A 88 8.09 4.02 -10.15
CA ARG A 88 9.38 3.36 -9.86
C ARG A 88 9.90 2.58 -11.07
N MET A 89 9.03 2.28 -12.02
CA MET A 89 9.34 1.75 -13.35
C MET A 89 8.89 2.75 -14.41
N GLU A 90 9.69 2.96 -15.47
CA GLU A 90 9.34 3.89 -16.55
C GLU A 90 8.02 3.53 -17.27
N LYS A 91 7.76 2.22 -17.44
CA LYS A 91 6.57 1.69 -18.11
C LYS A 91 6.19 0.30 -17.58
N PRO A 92 4.93 -0.14 -17.77
CA PRO A 92 4.51 -1.49 -17.41
C PRO A 92 5.34 -2.56 -18.11
N ARG A 93 5.58 -3.68 -17.41
CA ARG A 93 6.26 -4.86 -17.95
C ARG A 93 5.24 -5.96 -18.23
N TYR A 94 5.32 -6.55 -19.41
CA TYR A 94 4.52 -7.72 -19.79
C TYR A 94 5.32 -9.01 -19.53
N TYR A 95 4.70 -9.98 -18.85
CA TYR A 95 5.35 -11.27 -18.59
C TYR A 95 5.21 -12.26 -19.74
N TYR A 96 4.14 -12.16 -20.52
CA TYR A 96 3.84 -13.08 -21.63
C TYR A 96 3.50 -12.30 -22.93
N PRO A 97 4.48 -11.58 -23.53
CA PRO A 97 4.23 -10.71 -24.68
C PRO A 97 3.63 -11.49 -25.87
N GLY A 98 2.46 -11.08 -26.34
CA GLY A 98 1.76 -11.71 -27.46
C GLY A 98 0.88 -12.91 -27.10
N GLU A 99 0.97 -13.41 -25.86
CA GLU A 99 0.18 -14.58 -25.40
C GLU A 99 -0.89 -14.18 -24.39
N LYS A 100 -0.54 -13.36 -23.39
CA LYS A 100 -1.48 -12.89 -22.35
C LYS A 100 -1.36 -11.38 -22.17
N PRO A 101 -2.46 -10.67 -21.85
CA PRO A 101 -2.43 -9.22 -21.61
C PRO A 101 -1.84 -8.84 -20.25
N TYR A 102 -1.13 -9.76 -19.60
CA TYR A 102 -0.65 -9.67 -18.23
C TYR A 102 0.53 -8.72 -18.16
N ARG A 103 0.34 -7.65 -17.40
CA ARG A 103 1.37 -6.66 -17.14
C ARG A 103 1.33 -6.18 -15.70
N MET A 104 2.46 -5.66 -15.26
CA MET A 104 2.62 -5.11 -13.93
C MET A 104 3.51 -3.86 -13.94
N ILE A 105 3.43 -3.08 -12.87
CA ILE A 105 4.31 -1.91 -12.67
C ILE A 105 4.52 -1.65 -11.17
N TYR A 106 5.76 -1.31 -10.79
CA TYR A 106 6.07 -0.78 -9.47
C TYR A 106 5.85 0.73 -9.43
N MET A 107 5.20 1.17 -8.35
CA MET A 107 4.86 2.54 -8.03
C MET A 107 5.28 2.86 -6.60
N GLU A 108 5.30 4.15 -6.29
CA GLU A 108 5.35 4.69 -4.94
C GLU A 108 4.13 5.60 -4.77
N ASP A 109 3.40 5.43 -3.67
CA ASP A 109 2.27 6.29 -3.35
C ASP A 109 2.71 7.67 -2.81
N PRO A 110 1.80 8.63 -2.59
CA PRO A 110 2.16 9.95 -2.07
C PRO A 110 2.78 9.96 -0.68
N PHE A 111 2.65 8.87 0.08
CA PHE A 111 3.17 8.73 1.45
C PHE A 111 4.51 7.99 1.49
N GLY A 112 5.03 7.56 0.33
CA GLY A 112 6.28 6.83 0.22
C GLY A 112 6.13 5.31 0.35
N ASN A 113 4.92 4.78 0.40
CA ASN A 113 4.70 3.33 0.37
C ASN A 113 5.03 2.78 -1.02
N ILE A 114 5.71 1.64 -1.06
CA ILE A 114 5.96 0.93 -2.30
C ILE A 114 4.80 0.00 -2.59
N LEU A 115 4.28 0.07 -3.80
CA LEU A 115 3.25 -0.83 -4.27
C LEU A 115 3.56 -1.33 -5.67
N GLU A 116 3.14 -2.56 -5.95
CA GLU A 116 3.06 -3.06 -7.31
C GLU A 116 1.61 -3.21 -7.74
N ILE A 117 1.34 -2.97 -9.02
CA ILE A 117 0.01 -3.10 -9.60
C ILE A 117 0.05 -4.22 -10.62
N TYR A 118 -0.86 -5.19 -10.49
CA TYR A 118 -1.06 -6.25 -11.47
C TYR A 118 -2.36 -6.06 -12.23
N SER A 119 -2.30 -6.25 -13.56
CA SER A 119 -3.48 -6.17 -14.42
C SER A 119 -4.36 -7.42 -14.41
N HIS A 120 -4.04 -8.41 -13.58
CA HIS A 120 -4.64 -9.74 -13.57
C HIS A 120 -4.66 -10.29 -12.14
N SER A 121 -5.41 -11.37 -11.95
CA SER A 121 -5.49 -12.07 -10.66
C SER A 121 -4.09 -12.48 -10.20
N TYR A 122 -3.80 -12.18 -8.93
CA TYR A 122 -2.48 -12.44 -8.34
C TYR A 122 -2.18 -13.94 -8.31
N GLU A 123 -3.21 -14.78 -8.21
CA GLU A 123 -3.17 -16.24 -8.30
C GLU A 123 -2.64 -16.76 -9.64
N LEU A 124 -2.63 -15.92 -10.68
CA LEU A 124 -2.12 -16.26 -12.01
C LEU A 124 -0.68 -15.77 -12.26
N THR A 125 -0.04 -15.22 -11.22
CA THR A 125 1.35 -14.75 -11.29
C THR A 125 2.30 -15.94 -11.29
N TYR A 126 3.15 -16.03 -12.33
CA TYR A 126 4.09 -17.15 -12.55
C TYR A 126 3.44 -18.54 -12.68
N SER A 127 2.12 -18.63 -12.86
CA SER A 127 1.45 -19.91 -13.11
C SER A 127 1.60 -20.27 -14.60
N ASP A 128 2.58 -21.10 -14.92
CA ASP A 128 2.83 -21.58 -16.29
C ASP A 128 1.66 -22.44 -16.81
N GLY A 129 0.93 -23.11 -15.90
CA GLY A 129 -0.12 -24.09 -16.21
C GLY A 129 -1.56 -23.66 -15.91
N ALA A 130 -1.83 -22.40 -15.54
CA ALA A 130 -3.21 -21.94 -15.39
C ALA A 130 -3.73 -21.43 -16.75
N TYR A 131 -4.02 -22.37 -17.67
CA TYR A 131 -5.06 -22.36 -18.72
C TYR A 131 -5.15 -23.75 -19.36
#